data_AF-A0A937A507-F1
#
_entry.id   AF-A0A937A507-F1
#
_cell.length_a   1.000
_cell.length_b   1.000
_cell.length_c   1.000
_cell.angle_alpha   90.00
_cell.angle_beta   90.00
_cell.angle_gamma   90.00
#
_symmetry.space_group_name_H-M   'P 1'
#
loop_
_entity.id
_entity.type
_entity.pdbx_description
1 polymer ?
#
loop_
_entity_poly.entity_id
_entity_poly.type
_entity_poly.pdbx_seq_one_letter_code
_entity_poly.pdbx_strand_id
1 'polypeptide(L)'
;MAGDSKKLQPIIIKRVKKGGHAAHGGAWKIAYADFVTAMMAFFLLMWLLGSTTEGDKKGIADYFNSPLRVALLSGGSGSGDSSHVVKGGGTDLTRSGGQVKRGDIDTTRATINLAAMRAEQRAGETGKLEQVKAHIEKMLTAEAERFGNMKNQVKLDMTADGLRIQIIDEGNRPMFDSGSAVVKPYMRELLRDIGSVLAEVPNRLTLEGHTDAQPFAADRNGLGYGNWELSADRANASRRELTAGGLPTDRMLRVQGLASSVPFDKEDPLAPSNRRISIIVMNRDAEDRFFNKVPPAEETPTSAPAVPKVATEAAVAPSITNPNAR
;
A
#
# COMPACT_ATOMS: atom_id res chain seq x y z
N MET A 1 -92.15 47.76 -52.97
CA MET A 1 -92.72 46.45 -52.59
C MET A 1 -91.62 45.41 -52.65
N ALA A 2 -91.69 44.47 -51.71
CA ALA A 2 -90.77 43.36 -51.45
C ALA A 2 -90.54 42.41 -52.63
N GLY A 3 -89.62 41.45 -52.44
CA GLY A 3 -89.77 40.12 -53.06
C GLY A 3 -88.49 39.49 -53.57
N ASP A 4 -87.97 38.55 -52.78
CA ASP A 4 -86.75 37.75 -52.94
C ASP A 4 -86.99 36.51 -53.84
N SER A 5 -85.97 36.00 -54.56
CA SER A 5 -85.94 34.58 -54.96
C SER A 5 -84.51 34.11 -55.33
N LYS A 6 -84.08 33.06 -54.64
CA LYS A 6 -82.70 32.59 -54.43
C LYS A 6 -82.03 31.86 -55.61
N LYS A 7 -80.73 32.17 -55.74
CA LYS A 7 -79.52 31.31 -55.79
C LYS A 7 -79.43 30.13 -56.78
N LEU A 8 -78.38 30.21 -57.61
CA LEU A 8 -77.53 29.08 -58.04
C LEU A 8 -76.10 29.36 -57.59
N GLN A 9 -75.46 28.41 -56.92
CA GLN A 9 -74.07 28.54 -56.43
C GLN A 9 -73.10 27.81 -57.36
N PRO A 10 -72.01 28.46 -57.81
CA PRO A 10 -70.87 27.76 -58.40
C PRO A 10 -69.79 27.47 -57.35
N ILE A 11 -69.21 26.27 -57.46
CA ILE A 11 -68.26 25.64 -56.54
C ILE A 11 -66.87 26.30 -56.65
N ILE A 12 -66.26 26.56 -55.49
CA ILE A 12 -64.92 27.15 -55.35
C ILE A 12 -63.92 26.06 -54.99
N ILE A 13 -62.86 25.87 -55.79
CA ILE A 13 -61.69 25.08 -55.41
C ILE A 13 -60.58 26.01 -54.94
N LYS A 14 -60.37 26.07 -53.62
CA LYS A 14 -59.32 26.87 -52.98
C LYS A 14 -58.02 26.07 -52.87
N ARG A 15 -56.99 26.42 -53.64
CA ARG A 15 -55.62 25.94 -53.37
C ARG A 15 -54.96 26.87 -52.35
N VAL A 16 -54.79 26.39 -51.12
CA VAL A 16 -54.07 27.14 -50.08
C VAL A 16 -52.61 26.68 -50.07
N LYS A 17 -51.69 27.50 -50.58
CA LYS A 17 -50.30 27.44 -50.12
C LYS A 17 -50.28 28.05 -48.71
N LYS A 18 -50.28 27.20 -47.67
CA LYS A 18 -49.91 27.63 -46.33
C LYS A 18 -48.40 27.92 -46.34
N GLY A 19 -48.04 29.15 -46.68
CA GLY A 19 -46.74 29.69 -46.33
C GLY A 19 -46.71 29.86 -44.82
N GLY A 20 -46.23 28.84 -44.10
CA GLY A 20 -45.89 29.01 -42.70
C GLY A 20 -44.79 30.05 -42.60
N HIS A 21 -45.03 31.16 -41.91
CA HIS A 21 -43.96 32.02 -41.46
C HIS A 21 -43.19 31.26 -40.39
N ALA A 22 -42.21 30.48 -40.84
CA ALA A 22 -41.20 29.91 -40.01
C ALA A 22 -40.42 31.07 -39.36
N ALA A 23 -40.45 31.13 -38.03
CA ALA A 23 -39.76 32.14 -37.22
C ALA A 23 -38.23 31.93 -37.27
N HIS A 24 -37.62 32.16 -38.43
CA HIS A 24 -36.16 32.06 -38.65
C HIS A 24 -35.41 33.31 -38.15
N GLY A 25 -35.62 33.72 -36.90
CA GLY A 25 -34.99 34.94 -36.37
C GLY A 25 -34.43 34.86 -34.95
N GLY A 26 -34.66 33.77 -34.21
CA GLY A 26 -34.30 33.64 -32.80
C GLY A 26 -33.14 32.69 -32.49
N ALA A 27 -32.86 31.71 -33.36
CA ALA A 27 -31.87 30.66 -33.09
C ALA A 27 -30.43 31.21 -32.96
N TRP A 28 -30.07 32.21 -33.77
CA TRP A 28 -28.75 32.84 -33.70
C TRP A 28 -28.54 33.63 -32.39
N LYS A 29 -29.62 34.17 -31.81
CA LYS A 29 -29.56 34.87 -30.51
C LYS A 29 -29.31 33.92 -29.35
N ILE A 30 -29.78 32.68 -29.46
CA ILE A 30 -29.52 31.63 -28.47
C ILE A 30 -28.05 31.22 -28.54
N ALA A 31 -27.51 31.00 -29.75
CA ALA A 31 -26.09 30.72 -29.93
C ALA A 31 -25.18 31.89 -29.49
N TYR A 32 -25.61 33.14 -29.75
CA TYR A 32 -24.90 34.32 -29.28
C TYR A 32 -24.95 34.49 -27.75
N ALA A 33 -26.11 34.22 -27.13
CA ALA A 33 -26.25 34.26 -25.68
C ALA A 33 -25.36 33.20 -25.01
N ASP A 34 -25.33 31.98 -25.55
CA ASP A 34 -24.47 30.90 -25.05
C ASP A 34 -22.98 31.26 -25.15
N PHE A 35 -22.57 31.84 -26.29
CA PHE A 35 -21.21 32.34 -26.48
C PHE A 35 -20.84 33.43 -25.47
N VAL A 36 -21.72 34.42 -25.24
CA VAL A 36 -21.48 35.49 -24.26
C VAL A 36 -21.43 34.93 -22.84
N THR A 37 -22.26 33.94 -22.50
CA THR A 37 -22.20 33.29 -21.17
C THR A 37 -20.93 32.47 -20.98
N ALA A 38 -20.44 31.79 -22.03
CA ALA A 38 -19.17 31.08 -21.98
C ALA A 38 -17.99 32.05 -21.80
N MET A 39 -17.99 33.18 -22.52
CA MET A 39 -16.99 34.22 -22.36
C MET A 39 -17.04 34.89 -20.99
N MET A 40 -18.24 35.11 -20.45
CA MET A 40 -18.43 35.64 -19.09
C MET A 40 -17.90 34.66 -18.05
N ALA A 41 -18.22 33.38 -18.14
CA ALA A 41 -17.73 32.35 -17.22
C ALA A 41 -16.20 32.21 -17.30
N PHE A 42 -15.64 32.22 -18.51
CA PHE A 42 -14.20 32.22 -18.71
C PHE A 42 -13.53 33.47 -18.12
N PHE A 43 -14.13 34.64 -18.32
CA PHE A 43 -13.65 35.88 -17.73
C PHE A 43 -13.70 35.85 -16.21
N LEU A 44 -14.79 35.38 -15.61
CA LEU A 44 -14.90 35.22 -14.15
C LEU A 44 -13.86 34.24 -13.61
N LEU A 45 -13.61 33.12 -14.30
CA LEU A 45 -12.55 32.18 -13.95
C LEU A 45 -11.17 32.85 -14.00
N MET A 46 -10.88 33.57 -15.09
CA MET A 46 -9.59 34.20 -15.28
C MET A 46 -9.39 35.41 -14.36
N TRP A 47 -10.48 36.10 -14.01
CA TRP A 47 -10.52 37.13 -13.00
C TRP A 47 -10.24 36.56 -11.61
N LEU A 48 -10.86 35.41 -11.26
CA LEU A 48 -10.59 34.72 -10.01
C LEU A 48 -9.12 34.28 -9.94
N LEU A 49 -8.60 33.70 -11.02
CA LEU A 49 -7.18 33.36 -11.13
C LEU A 49 -6.29 34.62 -11.05
N GLY A 50 -6.71 35.76 -11.58
CA GLY A 50 -5.97 37.02 -11.49
C GLY A 50 -5.95 37.61 -10.07
N SER A 51 -7.03 37.44 -9.30
CA SER A 51 -7.16 37.94 -7.92
C SER A 51 -6.66 36.96 -6.86
N THR A 52 -6.41 35.70 -7.23
CA THR A 52 -5.95 34.65 -6.31
C THR A 52 -4.41 34.65 -6.26
N THR A 53 -3.85 34.55 -5.05
CA THR A 53 -2.40 34.52 -4.86
C THR A 53 -1.80 33.24 -5.44
N GLU A 54 -0.51 33.26 -5.82
CA GLU A 54 0.15 32.05 -6.34
C GLU A 54 0.16 30.90 -5.32
N GLY A 55 0.20 31.22 -4.01
CA GLY A 55 0.10 30.26 -2.92
C GLY A 55 -1.23 29.51 -2.91
N ASP A 56 -2.34 30.24 -3.02
CA ASP A 56 -3.69 29.65 -3.01
C ASP A 56 -3.94 28.77 -4.25
N LYS A 57 -3.47 29.19 -5.43
CA LYS A 57 -3.55 28.38 -6.66
C LYS A 57 -2.84 27.05 -6.51
N LYS A 58 -1.65 27.06 -5.92
CA LYS A 58 -0.86 25.87 -5.68
C LYS A 58 -1.51 24.95 -4.65
N GLY A 59 -2.07 25.52 -3.57
CA GLY A 59 -2.82 24.75 -2.58
C GLY A 59 -4.03 24.01 -3.16
N ILE A 60 -4.80 24.69 -4.01
CA ILE A 60 -5.93 24.07 -4.71
C ILE A 60 -5.44 22.98 -5.68
N ALA A 61 -4.35 23.21 -6.42
CA ALA A 61 -3.78 22.21 -7.33
C ALA A 61 -3.25 20.96 -6.59
N ASP A 62 -2.62 21.14 -5.43
CA ASP A 62 -2.09 20.04 -4.62
C ASP A 62 -3.22 19.19 -3.99
N TYR A 63 -4.36 19.81 -3.68
CA TYR A 63 -5.58 19.12 -3.23
C TYR A 63 -6.12 18.13 -4.27
N PHE A 64 -6.18 18.53 -5.55
CA PHE A 64 -6.66 17.65 -6.62
C PHE A 64 -5.66 16.57 -7.02
N ASN A 65 -4.36 16.84 -6.94
CA ASN A 65 -3.32 15.84 -7.27
C ASN A 65 -3.05 14.85 -6.13
N SER A 66 -3.33 15.20 -4.87
CA SER A 66 -3.01 14.36 -3.72
C SER A 66 -3.96 14.55 -2.53
N PRO A 67 -5.25 14.15 -2.65
CA PRO A 67 -6.26 14.41 -1.62
C PRO A 67 -5.92 13.80 -0.25
N LEU A 68 -5.22 12.65 -0.22
CA LEU A 68 -4.77 12.02 1.02
C LEU A 68 -3.63 12.76 1.73
N ARG A 69 -2.75 13.47 1.00
CA ARG A 69 -1.69 14.28 1.62
C ARG A 69 -2.29 15.48 2.35
N VAL A 70 -3.25 16.16 1.73
CA VAL A 70 -3.93 17.30 2.35
C VAL A 70 -4.79 16.87 3.53
N ALA A 71 -5.48 15.72 3.46
CA ALA A 71 -6.28 15.21 4.58
C ALA A 71 -5.44 14.81 5.81
N LEU A 72 -4.21 14.30 5.61
CA LEU A 72 -3.32 13.86 6.69
C LEU A 72 -2.44 15.00 7.25
N LEU A 73 -2.14 16.04 6.46
CA LEU A 73 -1.26 17.15 6.86
C LEU A 73 -2.02 18.46 7.18
N SER A 74 -3.27 18.61 6.73
CA SER A 74 -4.06 19.86 6.85
C SER A 74 -5.17 19.79 7.92
N GLY A 75 -4.93 19.10 9.04
CA GLY A 75 -5.76 19.19 10.25
C GLY A 75 -5.76 20.57 10.93
N GLY A 76 -5.11 21.58 10.32
CA GLY A 76 -5.13 22.98 10.68
C GLY A 76 -5.40 23.84 9.44
N SER A 77 -6.09 24.95 9.66
CA SER A 77 -6.70 25.83 8.65
C SER A 77 -5.86 26.12 7.40
N GLY A 78 -6.46 25.86 6.23
CA GLY A 78 -6.14 26.54 4.96
C GLY A 78 -4.88 26.04 4.24
N SER A 79 -5.06 25.53 3.02
CA SER A 79 -4.02 25.03 2.12
C SER A 79 -2.99 26.08 1.62
N GLY A 80 -2.93 27.25 2.25
CA GLY A 80 -1.96 28.32 1.98
C GLY A 80 -1.32 28.91 3.25
N ASP A 81 -1.75 28.46 4.44
CA ASP A 81 -1.18 28.92 5.71
C ASP A 81 0.10 28.11 5.96
N SER A 82 1.26 28.76 5.81
CA SER A 82 2.54 28.20 6.25
C SER A 82 2.40 27.71 7.69
N SER A 83 3.09 26.62 8.04
CA SER A 83 3.12 25.94 9.35
C SER A 83 3.66 26.81 10.51
N HIS A 84 3.12 28.01 10.68
CA HIS A 84 3.54 29.00 11.65
C HIS A 84 2.34 29.34 12.54
N VAL A 85 2.58 29.40 13.85
CA VAL A 85 1.54 29.69 14.86
C VAL A 85 1.00 31.14 14.72
N VAL A 86 1.72 32.00 13.99
CA VAL A 86 1.34 33.38 13.69
C VAL A 86 0.83 33.48 12.26
N LYS A 87 -0.47 33.72 12.10
CA LYS A 87 -1.09 34.04 10.80
C LYS A 87 -0.73 35.47 10.38
N GLY A 88 0.22 35.61 9.46
CA GLY A 88 0.68 36.94 9.01
C GLY A 88 2.11 36.90 8.47
N GLY A 89 2.33 36.18 7.38
CA GLY A 89 3.63 36.14 6.69
C GLY A 89 3.86 37.41 5.86
N GLY A 90 4.39 38.45 6.49
CA GLY A 90 4.78 39.72 5.86
C GLY A 90 5.34 40.69 6.90
N THR A 91 5.94 41.80 6.46
CA THR A 91 6.49 42.85 7.37
C THR A 91 5.43 43.64 8.13
N ASP A 92 4.14 43.33 7.95
CA ASP A 92 3.00 44.04 8.51
C ASP A 92 1.94 43.03 8.97
N LEU A 93 1.73 42.96 10.29
CA LEU A 93 0.80 42.06 10.97
C LEU A 93 -0.68 42.42 10.74
N THR A 94 -0.95 43.59 10.14
CA THR A 94 -2.32 44.08 9.91
C THR A 94 -2.90 43.65 8.56
N ARG A 95 -2.10 43.06 7.67
CA ARG A 95 -2.55 42.59 6.35
C ARG A 95 -2.78 41.09 6.34
N SER A 96 -4.05 40.70 6.15
CA SER A 96 -4.47 39.29 6.03
C SER A 96 -4.40 38.74 4.59
N GLY A 97 -4.02 39.55 3.60
CA GLY A 97 -4.01 39.15 2.18
C GLY A 97 -2.73 39.55 1.45
N GLY A 98 -2.18 38.61 0.68
CA GLY A 98 -1.01 38.81 -0.17
C GLY A 98 0.30 38.34 0.47
N GLN A 99 0.62 37.04 0.32
CA GLN A 99 1.97 36.52 0.53
C GLN A 99 2.91 37.10 -0.54
N VAL A 100 3.53 38.24 -0.26
CA VAL A 100 4.69 38.67 -1.04
C VAL A 100 5.93 38.19 -0.31
N LYS A 101 6.38 36.98 -0.66
CA LYS A 101 7.64 36.42 -0.19
C LYS A 101 8.79 37.21 -0.84
N ARG A 102 9.13 38.39 -0.32
CA ARG A 102 10.37 39.09 -0.71
C ARG A 102 11.45 38.70 0.27
N GLY A 103 12.11 37.61 -0.05
CA GLY A 103 13.17 37.03 0.73
C GLY A 103 13.27 35.58 0.35
N ASP A 104 14.34 35.24 -0.36
CA ASP A 104 14.82 33.87 -0.45
C ASP A 104 15.36 33.51 0.94
N ILE A 105 14.45 33.44 1.92
CA ILE A 105 14.70 32.66 3.11
C ILE A 105 14.70 31.26 2.56
N ASP A 106 15.89 30.68 2.52
CA ASP A 106 16.11 29.24 2.54
C ASP A 106 15.40 28.74 3.80
N THR A 107 14.06 28.66 3.71
CA THR A 107 13.25 27.93 4.64
C THR A 107 13.82 26.55 4.45
N THR A 108 14.69 26.15 5.39
CA THR A 108 15.03 24.76 5.62
C THR A 108 13.67 24.13 5.67
N ARG A 109 13.24 23.54 4.54
CA ARG A 109 11.99 22.82 4.50
C ARG A 109 12.16 21.90 5.67
N ALA A 110 11.24 21.95 6.63
CA ALA A 110 11.09 20.85 7.54
C ALA A 110 10.59 19.68 6.68
N THR A 111 11.44 19.18 5.77
CA THR A 111 11.63 17.76 5.57
C THR A 111 12.00 17.27 6.96
N ILE A 112 10.98 17.15 7.83
CA ILE A 112 10.98 16.12 8.86
C ILE A 112 11.50 14.91 8.10
N ASN A 113 12.72 14.47 8.43
CA ASN A 113 13.40 13.43 7.68
C ASN A 113 12.50 12.19 7.77
N LEU A 114 11.58 12.05 6.82
CA LEU A 114 10.56 11.01 6.81
C LEU A 114 11.25 9.65 6.78
N ALA A 115 12.42 9.61 6.13
CA ALA A 115 13.34 8.49 6.15
C ALA A 115 13.87 8.19 7.57
N ALA A 116 14.26 9.19 8.35
CA ALA A 116 14.75 9.00 9.72
C ALA A 116 13.63 8.55 10.67
N MET A 117 12.44 9.17 10.61
CA MET A 117 11.29 8.71 11.40
C MET A 117 10.86 7.28 11.05
N ARG A 118 10.83 6.94 9.75
CA ARG A 118 10.54 5.55 9.32
C ARG A 118 11.62 4.57 9.78
N ALA A 119 12.89 4.96 9.76
CA ALA A 119 13.97 4.11 10.23
C ALA A 119 13.86 3.83 11.74
N GLU A 120 13.53 4.85 12.54
CA GLU A 120 13.27 4.70 13.97
C GLU A 120 12.05 3.82 14.25
N GLN A 121 10.96 4.01 13.50
CA GLN A 121 9.76 3.16 13.58
C GLN A 121 10.08 1.70 13.25
N ARG A 122 10.82 1.45 12.16
CA ARG A 122 11.26 0.10 11.78
C ARG A 122 12.09 -0.55 12.88
N ALA A 123 13.03 0.18 13.48
CA ALA A 123 13.85 -0.35 14.57
C ALA A 123 12.99 -0.73 15.78
N GLY A 124 12.03 0.13 16.17
CA GLY A 124 11.09 -0.15 17.25
C GLY A 124 10.17 -1.35 16.97
N GLU A 125 9.72 -1.53 15.73
CA GLU A 125 8.91 -2.68 15.31
C GLU A 125 9.70 -3.98 15.30
N THR A 126 10.93 -3.96 14.78
CA THR A 126 11.83 -5.12 14.82
C THR A 126 12.05 -5.58 16.25
N GLY A 127 12.28 -4.66 17.19
CA GLY A 127 12.41 -4.99 18.62
C GLY A 127 11.15 -5.65 19.20
N LYS A 128 9.95 -5.25 18.80
CA LYS A 128 8.69 -5.91 19.22
C LYS A 128 8.57 -7.32 18.62
N LEU A 129 8.91 -7.49 17.34
CA LEU A 129 8.89 -8.80 16.69
C LEU A 129 9.93 -9.75 17.30
N GLU A 130 11.09 -9.25 17.72
CA GLU A 130 12.09 -10.01 18.47
C GLU A 130 11.57 -10.44 19.85
N GLN A 131 10.82 -9.58 20.54
CA GLN A 131 10.16 -9.95 21.80
C GLN A 131 9.13 -11.08 21.59
N VAL A 132 8.30 -11.00 20.54
CA VAL A 132 7.36 -12.06 20.17
C VAL A 132 8.11 -13.36 19.86
N LYS A 133 9.19 -13.28 19.07
CA LYS A 133 10.04 -14.44 18.77
C LYS A 133 10.56 -15.09 20.06
N ALA A 134 11.15 -14.30 20.96
CA ALA A 134 11.68 -14.79 22.23
C ALA A 134 10.57 -15.38 23.13
N HIS A 135 9.37 -14.80 23.12
CA HIS A 135 8.22 -15.33 23.86
C HIS A 135 7.83 -16.71 23.33
N ILE A 136 7.72 -16.87 22.00
CA ILE A 136 7.41 -18.18 21.39
C ILE A 136 8.52 -19.20 21.70
N GLU A 137 9.80 -18.83 21.58
CA GLU A 137 10.91 -19.71 21.93
C GLU A 137 10.86 -20.16 23.40
N LYS A 138 10.54 -19.25 24.31
CA LYS A 138 10.39 -19.54 25.74
C LYS A 138 9.18 -20.43 26.03
N MET A 139 8.05 -20.21 25.37
CA MET A 139 6.87 -21.07 25.50
C MET A 139 7.19 -22.49 25.04
N LEU A 140 7.86 -22.64 23.89
CA LEU A 140 8.27 -23.94 23.36
C LEU A 140 9.25 -24.69 24.28
N THR A 141 10.12 -23.97 25.01
CA THR A 141 11.05 -24.61 25.96
C THR A 141 10.42 -24.89 27.31
N ALA A 142 9.57 -24.00 27.84
CA ALA A 142 8.88 -24.17 29.10
C ALA A 142 7.91 -25.35 29.06
N GLU A 143 7.29 -25.58 27.90
CA GLU A 143 6.30 -26.63 27.70
C GLU A 143 6.86 -27.79 26.88
N ALA A 144 8.17 -28.01 26.94
CA ALA A 144 8.85 -29.08 26.22
C ALA A 144 8.29 -30.47 26.55
N GLU A 145 7.70 -30.70 27.73
CA GLU A 145 7.03 -31.97 28.07
C GLU A 145 5.74 -32.17 27.26
N ARG A 146 4.97 -31.11 27.05
CA ARG A 146 3.70 -31.12 26.31
C ARG A 146 3.92 -31.20 24.81
N PHE A 147 4.89 -30.44 24.31
CA PHE A 147 5.20 -30.37 22.88
C PHE A 147 6.26 -31.40 22.44
N GLY A 148 6.98 -32.01 23.37
CA GLY A 148 8.08 -32.94 23.08
C GLY A 148 9.11 -32.32 22.14
N ASN A 149 9.53 -33.08 21.14
CA ASN A 149 10.52 -32.64 20.15
C ASN A 149 9.98 -31.65 19.10
N MET A 150 8.76 -31.11 19.23
CA MET A 150 8.22 -30.13 18.27
C MET A 150 9.02 -28.83 18.20
N LYS A 151 9.88 -28.54 19.18
CA LYS A 151 10.83 -27.42 19.08
C LYS A 151 11.66 -27.47 17.79
N ASN A 152 12.00 -28.67 17.30
CA ASN A 152 12.75 -28.85 16.06
C ASN A 152 11.91 -28.61 14.80
N GLN A 153 10.59 -28.77 14.92
CA GLN A 153 9.62 -28.56 13.84
C GLN A 153 9.24 -27.09 13.68
N VAL A 154 9.46 -26.26 14.71
CA VAL A 154 9.17 -24.81 14.66
C VAL A 154 10.43 -24.03 14.35
N LYS A 155 10.48 -23.37 13.19
CA LYS A 155 11.57 -22.46 12.79
C LYS A 155 11.11 -21.02 12.82
N LEU A 156 11.91 -20.14 13.42
CA LEU A 156 11.59 -18.74 13.66
C LEU A 156 12.66 -17.83 13.04
N ASP A 157 12.31 -17.19 11.93
CA ASP A 157 13.22 -16.36 11.14
C ASP A 157 12.74 -14.92 11.07
N MET A 158 13.66 -13.95 11.23
CA MET A 158 13.38 -12.57 10.87
C MET A 158 13.59 -12.38 9.37
N THR A 159 12.58 -11.85 8.69
CA THR A 159 12.55 -11.64 7.24
C THR A 159 12.31 -10.16 6.93
N ALA A 160 12.48 -9.76 5.66
CA ALA A 160 12.18 -8.41 5.21
C ALA A 160 10.71 -8.01 5.45
N ASP A 161 9.81 -8.99 5.48
CA ASP A 161 8.38 -8.77 5.66
C ASP A 161 7.95 -8.83 7.14
N GLY A 162 8.83 -9.26 8.04
CA GLY A 162 8.58 -9.38 9.48
C GLY A 162 9.02 -10.73 10.07
N LEU A 163 8.36 -11.19 11.13
CA LEU A 163 8.68 -12.46 11.79
C LEU A 163 7.98 -13.62 11.07
N ARG A 164 8.75 -14.57 10.56
CA ARG A 164 8.23 -15.79 9.92
C ARG A 164 8.36 -16.98 10.87
N ILE A 165 7.22 -17.58 11.17
CA ILE A 165 7.08 -18.80 11.97
C ILE A 165 6.75 -19.93 11.00
N GLN A 166 7.60 -20.95 10.92
CA GLN A 166 7.38 -22.13 10.08
C GLN A 166 7.20 -23.34 10.97
N ILE A 167 6.09 -24.06 10.80
CA ILE A 167 5.84 -25.33 11.48
C ILE A 167 5.92 -26.42 10.43
N ILE A 168 6.90 -27.30 10.58
CA ILE A 168 7.35 -28.26 9.56
C ILE A 168 6.98 -29.68 9.98
N ASP A 169 6.51 -30.46 9.03
CA ASP A 169 6.19 -31.87 9.24
C ASP A 169 7.47 -32.72 9.36
N GLU A 170 7.52 -33.60 10.35
CA GLU A 170 8.51 -34.66 10.41
C GLU A 170 7.84 -36.01 10.16
N GLY A 171 8.53 -36.92 9.47
CA GLY A 171 7.95 -38.21 9.04
C GLY A 171 7.38 -39.06 10.18
N ASN A 172 7.86 -38.89 11.42
CA ASN A 172 7.38 -39.59 12.60
C ASN A 172 6.28 -38.85 13.38
N ARG A 173 5.97 -37.60 13.04
CA ARG A 173 5.01 -36.75 13.75
C ARG A 173 4.33 -35.78 12.78
N PRO A 174 3.28 -36.23 12.07
CA PRO A 174 2.61 -35.42 11.07
C PRO A 174 1.58 -34.45 11.67
N MET A 175 1.68 -33.15 11.43
CA MET A 175 0.79 -32.09 11.98
C MET A 175 -0.68 -32.24 11.57
N PHE A 176 -0.93 -32.90 10.45
CA PHE A 176 -2.26 -33.16 9.90
C PHE A 176 -2.45 -34.65 9.67
N ASP A 177 -3.71 -35.10 9.63
CA ASP A 177 -4.01 -36.43 9.12
C ASP A 177 -3.56 -36.58 7.65
N SER A 178 -3.18 -37.81 7.27
CA SER A 178 -2.70 -38.09 5.92
C SER A 178 -3.76 -37.73 4.89
N GLY A 179 -3.38 -36.93 3.90
CA GLY A 179 -4.27 -36.42 2.86
C GLY A 179 -5.44 -35.57 3.35
N SER A 180 -5.38 -35.04 4.58
CA SER A 180 -6.47 -34.30 5.21
C SER A 180 -5.99 -32.94 5.73
N ALA A 181 -6.96 -32.03 5.89
CA ALA A 181 -6.78 -30.72 6.54
C ALA A 181 -7.14 -30.74 8.03
N VAL A 182 -7.45 -31.91 8.59
CA VAL A 182 -7.70 -32.08 10.02
C VAL A 182 -6.37 -32.02 10.79
N VAL A 183 -6.24 -31.04 11.68
CA VAL A 183 -5.09 -30.86 12.55
C VAL A 183 -5.04 -31.96 13.63
N LYS A 184 -3.83 -32.44 13.94
CA LYS A 184 -3.60 -33.32 15.09
C LYS A 184 -3.75 -32.55 16.42
N PRO A 185 -4.04 -33.23 17.54
CA PRO A 185 -4.22 -32.58 18.85
C PRO A 185 -3.05 -31.68 19.27
N TYR A 186 -1.80 -32.16 19.11
CA TYR A 186 -0.62 -31.38 19.47
C TYR A 186 -0.41 -30.15 18.57
N MET A 187 -0.74 -30.23 17.28
CA MET A 187 -0.69 -29.09 16.35
C MET A 187 -1.75 -28.04 16.72
N ARG A 188 -2.96 -28.50 17.06
CA ARG A 188 -4.04 -27.65 17.56
C ARG A 188 -3.61 -26.87 18.80
N GLU A 189 -3.04 -27.57 19.77
CA GLU A 189 -2.53 -26.96 21.00
C GLU A 189 -1.43 -25.93 20.72
N LEU A 190 -0.44 -26.28 19.89
CA LEU A 190 0.63 -25.37 19.52
C LEU A 190 0.09 -24.10 18.84
N LEU A 191 -0.84 -24.25 17.89
CA LEU A 191 -1.43 -23.11 17.19
C LEU A 191 -2.24 -22.22 18.13
N ARG A 192 -2.92 -22.79 19.14
CA ARG A 192 -3.68 -21.98 20.10
C ARG A 192 -2.75 -21.13 20.97
N ASP A 193 -1.63 -21.70 21.41
CA ASP A 193 -0.66 -20.97 22.23
C ASP A 193 0.12 -19.95 21.42
N ILE A 194 0.45 -20.25 20.16
CA ILE A 194 0.98 -19.25 19.24
C ILE A 194 -0.05 -18.14 19.02
N GLY A 195 -1.34 -18.49 18.86
CA GLY A 195 -2.42 -17.53 18.67
C GLY A 195 -2.56 -16.53 19.83
N SER A 196 -2.38 -16.98 21.07
CA SER A 196 -2.45 -16.12 22.26
C SER A 196 -1.25 -15.16 22.32
N VAL A 197 -0.04 -15.63 22.05
CA VAL A 197 1.16 -14.77 22.00
C VAL A 197 1.07 -13.74 20.88
N LEU A 198 0.58 -14.13 19.70
CA LEU A 198 0.43 -13.24 18.55
C LEU A 198 -0.66 -12.16 18.75
N ALA A 199 -1.58 -12.36 19.70
CA ALA A 199 -2.58 -11.36 20.06
C ALA A 199 -2.00 -10.17 20.84
N GLU A 200 -0.80 -10.29 21.43
CA GLU A 200 -0.14 -9.24 22.22
C GLU A 200 0.36 -8.06 21.36
N VAL A 201 0.69 -8.33 20.11
CA VAL A 201 1.14 -7.30 19.15
C VAL A 201 -0.01 -6.85 18.24
N PRO A 202 0.05 -5.66 17.61
CA PRO A 202 -0.99 -5.14 16.69
C PRO A 202 -0.82 -5.56 15.21
N ASN A 203 0.26 -6.26 14.86
CA ASN A 203 0.66 -6.61 13.50
C ASN A 203 -0.28 -7.59 12.76
N ARG A 204 -0.63 -7.31 11.51
CA ARG A 204 -1.41 -8.25 10.69
C ARG A 204 -0.60 -9.48 10.31
N LEU A 205 -1.29 -10.55 9.92
CA LEU A 205 -0.69 -11.85 9.63
C LEU A 205 -1.05 -12.33 8.23
N THR A 206 -0.08 -12.99 7.59
CA THR A 206 -0.30 -13.83 6.41
C THR A 206 -0.06 -15.28 6.78
N LEU A 207 -0.90 -16.18 6.28
CA LEU A 207 -0.78 -17.61 6.54
C LEU A 207 -0.68 -18.38 5.23
N GLU A 208 0.35 -19.19 5.09
CA GLU A 208 0.67 -19.94 3.89
C GLU A 208 0.71 -21.45 4.21
N GLY A 209 0.02 -22.24 3.39
CA GLY A 209 0.08 -23.69 3.44
C GLY A 209 0.92 -24.25 2.31
N HIS A 210 1.77 -25.22 2.64
CA HIS A 210 2.60 -25.94 1.69
C HIS A 210 2.41 -27.44 1.85
N THR A 211 2.50 -28.15 0.73
CA THR A 211 2.53 -29.61 0.66
C THR A 211 3.82 -30.07 -0.04
N ASP A 212 4.12 -31.36 0.06
CA ASP A 212 5.13 -32.00 -0.77
C ASP A 212 4.62 -32.19 -2.21
N ALA A 213 5.53 -32.62 -3.08
CA ALA A 213 5.23 -32.94 -4.48
C ALA A 213 4.59 -34.33 -4.65
N GLN A 214 4.28 -35.05 -3.57
CA GLN A 214 3.60 -36.34 -3.67
C GLN A 214 2.21 -36.13 -4.30
N PRO A 215 1.87 -36.86 -5.39
CA PRO A 215 0.55 -36.76 -5.98
C PRO A 215 -0.54 -37.16 -4.99
N PHE A 216 -1.58 -36.34 -4.90
CA PHE A 216 -2.71 -36.62 -4.03
C PHE A 216 -3.53 -37.80 -4.56
N ALA A 217 -3.66 -38.87 -3.76
CA ALA A 217 -4.27 -40.11 -4.20
C ALA A 217 -5.80 -40.04 -4.43
N ALA A 218 -6.48 -38.94 -4.04
CA ALA A 218 -7.94 -38.85 -4.17
C ALA A 218 -8.44 -38.47 -5.57
N ASP A 219 -7.54 -38.35 -6.56
CA ASP A 219 -7.93 -38.25 -7.98
C ASP A 219 -8.66 -39.53 -8.49
N ARG A 220 -8.81 -40.57 -7.65
CA ARG A 220 -9.61 -41.76 -8.00
C ARG A 220 -11.08 -41.47 -8.32
N ASN A 221 -11.65 -40.34 -7.85
CA ASN A 221 -13.04 -39.97 -8.10
C ASN A 221 -13.22 -38.81 -9.11
N GLY A 222 -12.15 -38.30 -9.72
CA GLY A 222 -12.22 -37.26 -10.77
C GLY A 222 -12.74 -35.88 -10.31
N LEU A 223 -12.69 -35.59 -9.01
CA LEU A 223 -13.22 -34.35 -8.41
C LEU A 223 -12.23 -33.17 -8.40
N GLY A 224 -11.05 -33.32 -8.99
CA GLY A 224 -10.06 -32.25 -9.15
C GLY A 224 -9.40 -31.77 -7.86
N TYR A 225 -9.68 -32.39 -6.71
CA TYR A 225 -9.05 -32.05 -5.44
C TYR A 225 -7.59 -32.55 -5.41
N GLY A 226 -6.65 -31.64 -5.23
CA GLY A 226 -5.23 -31.94 -5.18
C GLY A 226 -4.48 -31.16 -4.11
N ASN A 227 -3.18 -31.01 -4.34
CA ASN A 227 -2.27 -30.36 -3.40
C ASN A 227 -2.55 -28.85 -3.24
N TRP A 228 -3.16 -28.22 -4.25
CA TRP A 228 -3.58 -26.82 -4.16
C TRP A 228 -4.70 -26.65 -3.13
N GLU A 229 -5.78 -27.41 -3.25
CA GLU A 229 -6.90 -27.39 -2.31
C GLU A 229 -6.43 -27.79 -0.91
N LEU A 230 -5.66 -28.88 -0.81
CA LEU A 230 -5.13 -29.36 0.47
C LEU A 230 -4.27 -28.31 1.19
N SER A 231 -3.41 -27.62 0.45
CA SER A 231 -2.55 -26.58 1.03
C SER A 231 -3.37 -25.39 1.55
N ALA A 232 -4.38 -24.94 0.80
CA ALA A 232 -5.28 -23.86 1.21
C ALA A 232 -6.17 -24.26 2.39
N ASP A 233 -6.66 -25.50 2.41
CA ASP A 233 -7.51 -26.02 3.48
C ASP A 233 -6.73 -26.20 4.79
N ARG A 234 -5.49 -26.69 4.73
CA ARG A 234 -4.58 -26.75 5.88
C ARG A 234 -4.25 -25.37 6.41
N ALA A 235 -4.03 -24.41 5.52
CA ALA A 235 -3.82 -23.02 5.90
C ALA A 235 -5.05 -22.46 6.66
N ASN A 236 -6.25 -22.70 6.14
CA ASN A 236 -7.49 -22.29 6.81
C ASN A 236 -7.78 -23.06 8.11
N ALA A 237 -7.41 -24.33 8.20
CA ALA A 237 -7.48 -25.10 9.45
C ALA A 237 -6.60 -24.48 10.52
N SER A 238 -5.36 -24.13 10.17
CA SER A 238 -4.46 -23.43 11.07
C SER A 238 -5.00 -22.06 11.50
N ARG A 239 -5.56 -21.29 10.56
CA ARG A 239 -6.23 -20.01 10.86
C ARG A 239 -7.32 -20.18 11.92
N ARG A 240 -8.17 -21.20 11.80
CA ARG A 240 -9.25 -21.45 12.77
C ARG A 240 -8.70 -21.75 14.17
N GLU A 241 -7.62 -22.52 14.27
CA GLU A 241 -7.02 -22.83 15.57
C GLU A 241 -6.29 -21.63 16.18
N LEU A 242 -5.63 -20.78 15.38
CA LEU A 242 -5.07 -19.51 15.85
C LEU A 242 -6.17 -18.61 16.44
N THR A 243 -7.30 -18.47 15.75
CA THR A 243 -8.45 -17.71 16.25
C THR A 243 -9.03 -18.33 17.51
N ALA A 244 -9.12 -19.66 17.58
CA ALA A 244 -9.55 -20.36 18.80
C ALA A 244 -8.58 -20.16 19.98
N GLY A 245 -7.31 -19.87 19.70
CA GLY A 245 -6.28 -19.48 20.67
C GLY A 245 -6.35 -18.03 21.13
N GLY A 246 -7.27 -17.22 20.60
CA GLY A 246 -7.45 -15.82 20.99
C GLY A 246 -6.93 -14.80 19.97
N LEU A 247 -6.39 -15.22 18.82
CA LEU A 247 -6.01 -14.29 17.76
C LEU A 247 -7.26 -13.60 17.18
N PRO A 248 -7.36 -12.25 17.21
CA PRO A 248 -8.50 -11.55 16.66
C PRO A 248 -8.65 -11.80 15.14
N THR A 249 -9.88 -11.98 14.66
CA THR A 249 -10.14 -12.39 13.28
C THR A 249 -9.74 -11.36 12.23
N ASP A 250 -9.79 -10.08 12.58
CA ASP A 250 -9.42 -8.93 11.74
C ASP A 250 -7.90 -8.82 11.51
N ARG A 251 -7.11 -9.60 12.25
CA ARG A 251 -5.64 -9.65 12.14
C ARG A 251 -5.17 -10.53 11.00
N MET A 252 -5.99 -11.47 10.55
CA MET A 252 -5.67 -12.28 9.38
C MET A 252 -5.86 -11.45 8.11
N LEU A 253 -4.77 -11.11 7.43
CA LEU A 253 -4.81 -10.34 6.20
C LEU A 253 -5.04 -11.23 4.98
N ARG A 254 -4.33 -12.36 4.93
CA ARG A 254 -4.32 -13.25 3.76
C ARG A 254 -4.06 -14.70 4.16
N VAL A 255 -4.74 -15.62 3.49
CA VAL A 255 -4.49 -17.06 3.54
C VAL A 255 -4.16 -17.55 2.13
N GLN A 256 -3.09 -18.34 1.99
CA GLN A 256 -2.63 -18.84 0.69
C GLN A 256 -2.37 -20.34 0.75
N GLY A 257 -2.75 -21.05 -0.31
CA GLY A 257 -2.27 -22.40 -0.60
C GLY A 257 -1.23 -22.34 -1.70
N LEU A 258 -0.04 -22.89 -1.45
CA LEU A 258 1.09 -22.88 -2.38
C LEU A 258 1.44 -24.28 -2.90
N ALA A 259 0.67 -25.31 -2.55
CA ALA A 259 0.93 -26.70 -2.91
C ALA A 259 2.43 -27.04 -2.75
N SER A 260 3.04 -27.61 -3.78
CA SER A 260 4.46 -27.93 -3.88
C SER A 260 5.28 -26.91 -4.69
N SER A 261 4.75 -25.70 -4.94
CA SER A 261 5.42 -24.72 -5.82
C SER A 261 6.65 -24.07 -5.18
N VAL A 262 6.72 -24.06 -3.84
CA VAL A 262 7.84 -23.53 -3.06
C VAL A 262 8.28 -24.58 -2.04
N PRO A 263 9.08 -25.59 -2.45
CA PRO A 263 9.58 -26.60 -1.53
C PRO A 263 10.58 -25.99 -0.53
N PHE A 264 10.56 -26.50 0.70
CA PHE A 264 11.53 -26.16 1.73
C PHE A 264 12.87 -26.83 1.44
N ASP A 265 12.82 -28.13 1.17
CA ASP A 265 13.93 -28.92 0.65
C ASP A 265 13.78 -29.02 -0.87
N LYS A 266 14.64 -28.29 -1.59
CA LYS A 266 14.63 -28.24 -3.06
C LYS A 266 15.24 -29.50 -3.68
N GLU A 267 16.10 -30.20 -2.96
CA GLU A 267 16.80 -31.38 -3.46
C GLU A 267 15.90 -32.62 -3.39
N ASP A 268 15.03 -32.70 -2.37
CA ASP A 268 13.99 -33.73 -2.26
C ASP A 268 12.58 -33.11 -2.21
N PRO A 269 11.90 -32.95 -3.37
CA PRO A 269 10.53 -32.45 -3.44
C PRO A 269 9.49 -33.33 -2.71
N LEU A 270 9.80 -34.60 -2.42
CA LEU A 270 8.91 -35.54 -1.73
C LEU A 270 9.14 -35.56 -0.22
N ALA A 271 10.13 -34.80 0.28
CA ALA A 271 10.47 -34.78 1.68
C ALA A 271 9.29 -34.31 2.55
N PRO A 272 9.04 -34.96 3.71
CA PRO A 272 8.08 -34.49 4.71
C PRO A 272 8.24 -33.03 5.09
N SER A 273 9.48 -32.52 5.12
CA SER A 273 9.80 -31.14 5.45
C SER A 273 9.15 -30.10 4.51
N ASN A 274 8.73 -30.50 3.31
CA ASN A 274 8.00 -29.65 2.38
C ASN A 274 6.54 -29.42 2.81
N ARG A 275 5.97 -30.33 3.61
CA ARG A 275 4.66 -30.13 4.23
C ARG A 275 4.84 -29.20 5.44
N ARG A 276 4.39 -27.96 5.31
CA ARG A 276 4.57 -26.96 6.36
C ARG A 276 3.49 -25.90 6.34
N ILE A 277 3.30 -25.24 7.47
CA ILE A 277 2.52 -24.02 7.61
C ILE A 277 3.47 -22.87 7.90
N SER A 278 3.38 -21.78 7.15
CA SER A 278 4.09 -20.54 7.44
C SER A 278 3.12 -19.48 7.94
N ILE A 279 3.45 -18.86 9.06
CA ILE A 279 2.75 -17.70 9.62
C ILE A 279 3.72 -16.54 9.57
N ILE A 280 3.38 -15.49 8.85
CA ILE A 280 4.19 -14.28 8.70
C ILE A 280 3.49 -13.17 9.47
N VAL A 281 4.12 -12.72 10.56
CA VAL A 281 3.72 -11.54 11.33
C VAL A 281 4.33 -10.33 10.65
N MET A 282 3.50 -9.54 9.98
CA MET A 282 3.99 -8.50 9.08
C MET A 282 4.50 -7.28 9.83
N ASN A 283 5.62 -6.72 9.39
CA ASN A 283 6.02 -5.37 9.75
C ASN A 283 5.17 -4.32 9.00
N ARG A 284 5.29 -3.06 9.40
CA ARG A 284 4.49 -1.98 8.79
C ARG A 284 4.78 -1.79 7.30
N ASP A 285 6.04 -1.93 6.89
CA ASP A 285 6.44 -1.79 5.49
C ASP A 285 5.83 -2.90 4.60
N ALA A 286 5.68 -4.12 5.10
CA ALA A 286 4.97 -5.20 4.42
C ALA A 286 3.46 -4.94 4.33
N GLU A 287 2.84 -4.47 5.42
CA GLU A 287 1.43 -4.08 5.40
C GLU A 287 1.17 -2.94 4.39
N ASP A 288 2.02 -1.92 4.37
CA ASP A 288 1.87 -0.76 3.49
C ASP A 288 2.06 -1.12 2.01
N ARG A 289 3.01 -2.03 1.70
CA ARG A 289 3.18 -2.62 0.36
C ARG A 289 1.94 -3.40 -0.06
N PHE A 290 1.33 -4.17 0.84
CA PHE A 290 0.12 -4.93 0.52
C PHE A 290 -1.06 -4.01 0.16
N PHE A 291 -1.26 -2.92 0.91
CA PHE A 291 -2.37 -1.98 0.66
C PHE A 291 -2.07 -0.94 -0.43
N ASN A 292 -0.97 -1.08 -1.19
CA ASN A 292 -0.50 -0.09 -2.16
C ASN A 292 -0.42 1.34 -1.58
N LYS A 293 -0.13 1.48 -0.30
CA LYS A 293 -0.05 2.80 0.38
C LYS A 293 1.28 3.50 0.14
N VAL A 294 2.30 2.77 -0.33
CA VAL A 294 3.64 3.29 -0.59
C VAL A 294 4.18 2.64 -1.88
N PRO A 295 4.67 3.40 -2.88
CA PRO A 295 5.43 2.84 -3.99
C PRO A 295 6.67 2.10 -3.44
N PRO A 296 7.12 0.99 -4.06
CA PRO A 296 8.34 0.33 -3.63
C PRO A 296 9.47 1.35 -3.48
N ALA A 297 10.14 1.37 -2.32
CA ALA A 297 11.33 2.16 -2.16
C ALA A 297 12.33 1.66 -3.21
N GLU A 298 12.66 2.50 -4.19
CA GLU A 298 13.85 2.27 -5.00
C GLU A 298 15.01 2.14 -4.00
N GLU A 299 15.59 0.94 -3.92
CA GLU A 299 16.87 0.74 -3.30
C GLU A 299 17.87 1.59 -4.09
N THR A 300 18.04 2.84 -3.69
CA THR A 300 19.14 3.66 -4.18
C THR A 300 20.40 2.87 -3.88
N PRO A 301 21.19 2.44 -4.88
CA PRO A 301 22.44 1.77 -4.61
C PRO A 301 23.26 2.71 -3.74
N THR A 302 23.69 2.23 -2.58
CA THR A 302 24.67 2.89 -1.72
C THR A 302 25.98 2.98 -2.51
N SER A 303 26.10 3.96 -3.40
CA SER A 303 27.39 4.47 -3.82
C SER A 303 27.86 5.36 -2.68
N ALA A 304 28.63 4.79 -1.76
CA ALA A 304 29.40 5.58 -0.82
C ALA A 304 30.17 6.67 -1.60
N PRO A 305 30.18 7.93 -1.14
CA PRO A 305 30.99 8.95 -1.80
C PRO A 305 32.45 8.52 -1.72
N ALA A 306 33.04 8.25 -2.89
CA ALA A 306 34.46 7.97 -3.02
C ALA A 306 35.22 9.20 -2.52
N VAL A 307 35.82 9.07 -1.34
CA VAL A 307 36.81 10.02 -0.85
C VAL A 307 37.98 9.98 -1.86
N PRO A 308 38.36 11.10 -2.50
CA PRO A 308 39.51 11.09 -3.38
C PRO A 308 40.76 10.78 -2.55
N LYS A 309 41.42 9.65 -2.85
CA LYS A 309 42.76 9.35 -2.35
C LYS A 309 43.71 10.41 -2.87
N VAL A 310 44.15 11.29 -1.98
CA VAL A 310 45.34 12.12 -2.21
C VAL A 310 46.52 11.18 -2.37
N ALA A 311 47.09 11.14 -3.58
CA ALA A 311 48.30 10.41 -3.86
C ALA A 311 49.48 11.11 -3.16
N THR A 312 50.04 10.47 -2.14
CA THR A 312 51.33 10.85 -1.58
C THR A 312 52.41 10.41 -2.56
N GLU A 313 52.88 11.35 -3.37
CA GLU A 313 54.04 11.20 -4.23
C GLU A 313 55.29 11.08 -3.34
N ALA A 314 55.93 9.92 -3.38
CA ALA A 314 57.17 9.65 -2.67
C ALA A 314 58.31 10.45 -3.33
N ALA A 315 58.78 11.48 -2.62
CA ALA A 315 59.97 12.23 -3.00
C ALA A 315 61.20 11.32 -2.97
N VAL A 316 61.75 11.03 -4.15
CA VAL A 316 63.06 10.41 -4.35
C VAL A 316 64.12 11.45 -4.00
N ALA A 317 64.94 11.15 -2.98
CA ALA A 317 66.07 11.98 -2.58
C ALA A 317 67.17 11.97 -3.67
N PRO A 318 67.71 13.12 -4.11
CA PRO A 318 68.86 13.15 -4.98
C PRO A 318 70.16 12.95 -4.19
N SER A 319 70.89 11.89 -4.56
CA SER A 319 72.26 11.62 -4.11
C SER A 319 73.22 12.69 -4.64
N ILE A 320 73.67 13.58 -3.76
CA ILE A 320 74.70 14.57 -4.08
C ILE A 320 76.06 13.93 -3.80
N THR A 321 76.71 13.41 -4.84
CA THR A 321 78.13 13.05 -4.79
C THR A 321 78.95 14.33 -5.02
N ASN A 322 79.65 14.79 -3.99
CA ASN A 322 80.58 15.92 -4.09
C ASN A 322 81.97 15.41 -4.48
N PRO A 323 82.58 15.85 -5.60
CA PRO A 323 83.97 15.57 -5.92
C PRO A 323 84.90 16.63 -5.30
N ASN A 324 86.12 16.21 -4.97
CA ASN A 324 87.23 16.96 -4.36
C ASN A 324 87.15 17.19 -2.83
N ALA A 325 88.22 17.20 -2.05
CA ALA A 325 89.59 16.67 -2.11
C ALA A 325 90.27 17.26 -0.86
N ARG A 326 90.76 16.42 0.06
CA ARG A 326 92.04 16.55 0.78
C ARG A 326 92.19 15.42 1.79
#